data_AF-K9KFK6-F1
#
_entry.id   AF-K9KFK6-F1
#
_cell.length_a   1.000
_cell.length_b   1.000
_cell.length_c   1.000
_cell.angle_alpha   90.00
_cell.angle_beta   90.00
_cell.angle_gamma   90.00
#
_symmetry.space_group_name_H-M   'P 1'
#
loop_
_entity.id
_entity.type
_entity.pdbx_description
1 polymer ?
#
loop_
_entity_poly.entity_id
_entity_poly.type
_entity_poly.pdbx_seq_one_letter_code
_entity_poly.pdbx_strand_id
1 'polypeptide(L)'
;FSAVMKALEMPQITRLEKTWTALRHQYTQTAILYEKQLKPFSKILHEGRESTCVPPNHVSVPLLMPLVTLMERQAVTFEGTDMWEKNDESCEIMLNHLATARLMAEAADSYRMNAERILEGFQPDEEMSEIFKTEFQMRLLWGSKGAQVNQAERYEKFNQILTALSRKLEPPAVKQAELR
;
A
#
# COMPACT_ATOMS: atom_id res chain seq x y z
N PHE A 1 -6.46 1.54 -2.18
CA PHE A 1 -6.25 0.06 -2.22
C PHE A 1 -4.80 -0.32 -1.93
N SER A 2 -3.86 -0.04 -2.84
CA SER A 2 -2.46 -0.49 -2.73
C SER A 2 -1.75 -0.06 -1.43
N ALA A 3 -2.03 1.14 -0.93
CA ALA A 3 -1.50 1.59 0.36
C ALA A 3 -1.90 0.69 1.55
N VAL A 4 -3.15 0.21 1.57
CA VAL A 4 -3.64 -0.72 2.60
C VAL A 4 -2.99 -2.09 2.42
N MET A 5 -2.92 -2.59 1.18
CA MET A 5 -2.26 -3.88 0.89
C MET A 5 -0.80 -3.86 1.32
N LYS A 6 -0.06 -2.79 0.98
CA LYS A 6 1.33 -2.61 1.40
C LYS A 6 1.48 -2.61 2.93
N ALA A 7 0.58 -1.96 3.67
CA ALA A 7 0.60 -1.99 5.13
C ALA A 7 0.39 -3.41 5.69
N LEU A 8 -0.50 -4.20 5.09
CA LEU A 8 -0.73 -5.60 5.49
C LEU A 8 0.44 -6.53 5.15
N GLU A 9 1.30 -6.14 4.21
CA GLU A 9 2.50 -6.86 3.78
C GLU A 9 3.78 -6.44 4.52
N MET A 10 3.73 -5.36 5.30
CA MET A 10 4.86 -4.90 6.12
C MET A 10 5.38 -6.03 7.04
N PRO A 11 6.70 -6.26 7.14
CA PRO A 11 7.29 -7.29 8.01
C PRO A 11 6.84 -7.22 9.48
N GLN A 12 6.59 -6.02 9.97
CA GLN A 12 6.14 -5.72 11.34
C GLN A 12 4.68 -6.13 11.55
N ILE A 13 3.87 -6.19 10.49
CA ILE A 13 2.46 -6.61 10.53
C ILE A 13 2.32 -8.10 10.20
N THR A 14 3.00 -8.58 9.15
CA THR A 14 2.96 -9.99 8.73
C THR A 14 3.47 -10.95 9.80
N ARG A 15 4.40 -10.52 10.66
CA ARG A 15 4.92 -11.35 11.77
C ARG A 15 3.96 -11.57 12.94
N LEU A 16 2.82 -10.86 12.99
CA LEU A 16 1.87 -10.93 14.11
C LEU A 16 1.02 -12.21 14.04
N GLU A 17 1.65 -13.37 14.22
CA GLU A 17 1.03 -14.68 13.99
C GLU A 17 -0.20 -14.92 14.86
N LYS A 18 -0.20 -14.46 16.13
CA LYS A 18 -1.38 -14.59 17.00
C LYS A 18 -2.53 -13.77 16.46
N THR A 19 -2.26 -12.55 16.02
CA THR A 19 -3.25 -11.65 15.40
C THR A 19 -3.82 -12.26 14.11
N TRP A 20 -2.97 -12.76 13.21
CA TRP A 20 -3.41 -13.42 11.98
C TRP A 20 -4.18 -14.71 12.24
N THR A 21 -3.78 -15.50 13.24
CA THR A 21 -4.51 -16.70 13.66
C THR A 21 -5.89 -16.33 14.23
N ALA A 22 -5.98 -15.29 15.06
CA ALA A 22 -7.25 -14.80 15.56
C ALA A 22 -8.18 -14.34 14.42
N LEU A 23 -7.65 -13.62 13.42
CA LEU A 23 -8.40 -13.22 12.23
C LEU A 23 -8.95 -14.44 11.48
N ARG A 24 -8.12 -15.48 11.25
CA ARG A 24 -8.55 -16.70 10.55
C ARG A 24 -9.67 -17.44 11.29
N HIS A 25 -9.64 -17.45 12.62
CA HIS A 25 -10.65 -18.11 13.44
C HIS A 25 -11.94 -17.30 13.60
N GLN A 26 -11.84 -15.99 13.81
CA GLN A 26 -13.01 -15.14 14.09
C GLN A 26 -13.66 -14.58 12.83
N TYR A 27 -12.87 -14.32 11.78
CA TYR A 27 -13.31 -13.69 10.54
C TYR A 27 -12.79 -14.46 9.32
N THR A 28 -13.06 -15.78 9.30
CA THR A 28 -12.53 -16.70 8.28
C THR A 28 -12.80 -16.22 6.85
N GLN A 29 -13.99 -15.71 6.55
CA GLN A 29 -14.32 -15.22 5.21
C GLN A 29 -13.46 -14.01 4.81
N THR A 30 -13.22 -13.08 5.73
CA THR A 30 -12.34 -11.93 5.51
C THR A 30 -10.90 -12.36 5.30
N ALA A 31 -10.41 -13.34 6.07
CA ALA A 31 -9.08 -13.90 5.89
C ALA A 31 -8.93 -14.59 4.51
N ILE A 32 -9.94 -15.35 4.07
CA ILE A 32 -9.97 -15.97 2.74
C ILE A 32 -9.99 -14.90 1.65
N LEU A 33 -10.83 -13.86 1.79
CA LEU A 33 -10.91 -12.74 0.84
C LEU A 33 -9.54 -12.09 0.64
N TYR A 34 -8.85 -11.77 1.74
CA TYR A 34 -7.51 -11.19 1.68
C TYR A 34 -6.50 -12.09 0.96
N GLU A 35 -6.39 -13.36 1.36
CA GLU A 35 -5.38 -14.28 0.85
C GLU A 35 -5.65 -14.76 -0.58
N LYS A 36 -6.92 -14.99 -0.93
CA LYS A 36 -7.30 -15.63 -2.19
C LYS A 36 -7.76 -14.66 -3.28
N GLN A 37 -8.14 -13.44 -2.93
CA GLN A 37 -8.59 -12.45 -3.91
C GLN A 37 -7.72 -11.19 -3.87
N LEU A 38 -7.60 -10.53 -2.72
CA LEU A 38 -6.95 -9.21 -2.66
C LEU A 38 -5.44 -9.28 -2.91
N LYS A 39 -4.73 -10.26 -2.33
CA LYS A 39 -3.29 -10.46 -2.59
C LYS A 39 -2.97 -10.80 -4.05
N PRO A 40 -3.60 -11.82 -4.67
CA PRO A 40 -3.40 -12.09 -6.10
C PRO A 40 -3.73 -10.90 -6.99
N PHE A 41 -4.82 -10.19 -6.69
CA PHE A 41 -5.19 -8.98 -7.43
C PHE A 41 -4.15 -7.87 -7.28
N SER A 42 -3.65 -7.62 -6.06
CA SER A 42 -2.55 -6.67 -5.81
C SER A 42 -1.33 -7.00 -6.66
N LYS A 43 -0.94 -8.29 -6.73
CA LYS A 43 0.18 -8.73 -7.57
C LYS A 43 -0.04 -8.40 -9.06
N ILE A 44 -1.22 -8.68 -9.59
CA ILE A 44 -1.58 -8.37 -10.99
C ILE A 44 -1.45 -6.87 -11.28
N LEU A 45 -1.91 -6.00 -10.36
CA LEU A 45 -1.76 -4.55 -10.51
C LEU A 45 -0.29 -4.12 -10.54
N HIS A 46 0.54 -4.68 -9.65
CA HIS A 46 1.97 -4.35 -9.60
C HIS A 46 2.75 -4.80 -10.84
N GLU A 47 2.26 -5.81 -11.55
CA GLU A 47 2.82 -6.29 -12.84
C GLU A 47 2.31 -5.48 -14.06
N GLY A 48 1.49 -4.44 -13.83
CA GLY A 48 0.96 -3.57 -14.88
C GLY A 48 -0.16 -4.20 -15.70
N ARG A 49 -0.77 -5.29 -15.20
CA ARG A 49 -1.78 -6.08 -15.92
C ARG A 49 -3.22 -5.70 -15.56
N GLU A 50 -3.43 -4.48 -15.04
CA GLU A 50 -4.73 -4.02 -14.54
C GLU A 50 -5.84 -3.99 -15.60
N SER A 51 -5.48 -3.71 -16.86
CA SER A 51 -6.41 -3.73 -18.00
C SER A 51 -6.98 -5.11 -18.31
N THR A 52 -6.37 -6.19 -17.81
CA THR A 52 -6.84 -7.58 -18.01
C THR A 52 -7.89 -8.01 -16.99
N CYS A 53 -7.99 -7.32 -15.86
CA CYS A 53 -8.80 -7.74 -14.72
C CYS A 53 -9.85 -6.72 -14.28
N VAL A 54 -9.75 -5.45 -14.71
CA VAL A 54 -10.74 -4.41 -14.39
C VAL A 54 -11.19 -3.69 -15.66
N PRO A 55 -12.52 -3.61 -15.92
CA PRO A 55 -13.02 -2.76 -16.98
C PRO A 55 -12.65 -1.29 -16.72
N PRO A 56 -12.14 -0.54 -17.71
CA PRO A 56 -11.66 0.83 -17.52
C PRO A 56 -12.75 1.76 -16.94
N ASN A 57 -14.02 1.54 -17.29
CA ASN A 57 -15.15 2.34 -16.83
C ASN A 57 -15.50 2.15 -15.34
N HIS A 58 -14.85 1.21 -14.64
CA HIS A 58 -15.12 0.92 -13.23
C HIS A 58 -14.00 1.44 -12.30
N VAL A 59 -12.97 2.08 -12.84
CA VAL A 59 -11.85 2.64 -12.07
C VAL A 59 -12.04 4.15 -11.93
N SER A 60 -11.92 4.69 -10.72
CA SER A 60 -11.92 6.14 -10.47
C SER A 60 -10.52 6.70 -10.24
N VAL A 61 -9.64 5.88 -9.68
CA VAL A 61 -8.23 6.21 -9.44
C VAL A 61 -7.39 4.99 -9.83
N PRO A 62 -6.58 5.06 -10.90
CA PRO A 62 -5.71 3.97 -11.34
C PRO A 62 -4.52 3.78 -10.39
N LEU A 63 -3.78 2.68 -10.52
CA LEU A 63 -2.59 2.46 -9.70
C LEU A 63 -1.42 3.33 -10.21
N LEU A 64 -1.19 4.45 -9.53
CA LEU A 64 -0.17 5.42 -9.95
C LEU A 64 1.25 5.10 -9.48
N MET A 65 1.38 4.41 -8.33
CA MET A 65 2.66 4.32 -7.63
C MET A 65 3.80 3.68 -8.46
N PRO A 66 3.61 2.56 -9.19
CA PRO A 66 4.66 1.99 -10.01
C PRO A 66 5.14 2.96 -11.10
N LEU A 67 4.22 3.60 -11.82
CA LEU A 67 4.59 4.59 -12.84
C LEU A 67 5.38 5.77 -12.24
N VAL A 68 4.87 6.34 -11.14
CA VAL A 68 5.50 7.49 -10.49
C VAL A 68 6.91 7.14 -10.01
N THR A 69 7.11 5.99 -9.36
CA THR A 69 8.44 5.57 -8.89
C THR A 69 9.38 5.19 -10.03
N LEU A 70 8.87 4.71 -11.16
CA LEU A 70 9.66 4.45 -12.37
C LEU A 70 10.18 5.76 -12.99
N MET A 71 9.35 6.81 -13.02
CA MET A 71 9.73 8.12 -13.56
C MET A 71 10.64 8.92 -12.62
N GLU A 72 10.46 8.77 -11.31
CA GLU A 72 11.22 9.45 -10.28
C GLU A 72 12.43 8.63 -9.83
N ARG A 73 13.59 8.85 -10.49
CA ARG A 73 14.86 8.13 -10.22
C ARG A 73 15.36 8.17 -8.76
N GLN A 74 14.86 9.08 -7.93
CA GLN A 74 15.24 9.26 -6.52
C GLN A 74 14.05 9.10 -5.57
N ALA A 75 12.98 8.40 -5.99
CA ALA A 75 11.79 8.24 -5.17
C ALA A 75 12.10 7.55 -3.83
N VAL A 76 11.96 8.29 -2.73
CA VAL A 76 12.05 7.73 -1.37
C VAL A 76 10.71 7.04 -1.05
N THR A 77 10.72 5.72 -0.99
CA THR A 77 9.56 4.92 -0.55
C THR A 77 9.82 4.28 0.80
N PHE A 78 8.77 4.17 1.62
CA PHE A 78 8.86 3.42 2.88
C PHE A 78 9.09 1.93 2.56
N GLU A 79 10.12 1.32 3.16
CA GLU A 79 10.57 -0.05 2.86
C GLU A 79 10.84 -0.29 1.37
N GLY A 80 11.73 0.55 0.79
CA GLY A 80 12.39 0.37 -0.51
C GLY A 80 11.82 -0.75 -1.37
N THR A 81 10.74 -0.44 -2.07
CA THR A 81 10.07 -1.47 -2.88
C THR A 81 10.88 -1.58 -4.17
N ASP A 82 11.87 -2.50 -4.18
CA ASP A 82 12.76 -2.80 -5.31
C ASP A 82 11.98 -3.46 -6.46
N MET A 83 10.95 -2.78 -6.95
CA MET A 83 10.01 -3.25 -7.96
C MET A 83 10.69 -3.51 -9.32
N TRP A 84 11.85 -2.90 -9.55
CA TRP A 84 12.46 -2.76 -10.87
C TRP A 84 13.81 -3.46 -11.03
N GLU A 85 14.37 -4.01 -9.94
CA GLU A 85 15.78 -4.43 -9.92
C GLU A 85 15.98 -5.95 -9.76
N LYS A 86 14.90 -6.73 -9.54
CA LYS A 86 15.01 -8.10 -9.01
C LYS A 86 14.36 -9.21 -9.86
N ASN A 87 13.76 -8.92 -11.01
CA ASN A 87 13.06 -9.93 -11.82
C ASN A 87 13.52 -9.99 -13.28
N ASP A 88 13.59 -11.19 -13.86
CA ASP A 88 13.86 -11.40 -15.28
C ASP A 88 12.77 -10.76 -16.19
N GLU A 89 11.57 -10.55 -15.66
CA GLU A 89 10.42 -9.91 -16.33
C GLU A 89 10.38 -8.38 -16.18
N SER A 90 11.40 -7.75 -15.59
CA SER A 90 11.35 -6.32 -15.21
C SER A 90 11.07 -5.38 -16.40
N CYS A 91 11.64 -5.65 -17.57
CA CYS A 91 11.41 -4.84 -18.77
C CYS A 91 9.97 -4.95 -19.29
N GLU A 92 9.36 -6.14 -19.24
CA GLU A 92 7.97 -6.34 -19.66
C GLU A 92 7.01 -5.61 -18.71
N ILE A 93 7.24 -5.72 -17.40
CA ILE A 93 6.45 -5.02 -16.39
C ILE A 93 6.58 -3.50 -16.57
N MET A 94 7.78 -2.97 -16.79
CA MET A 94 7.98 -1.55 -17.09
C MET A 94 7.20 -1.11 -18.32
N LEU A 95 7.27 -1.87 -19.41
CA LEU A 95 6.55 -1.56 -20.64
C LEU A 95 5.03 -1.57 -20.42
N ASN A 96 4.50 -2.53 -19.65
CA ASN A 96 3.08 -2.57 -19.29
C ASN A 96 2.65 -1.29 -18.57
N HIS A 97 3.41 -0.86 -17.56
CA HIS A 97 3.10 0.38 -16.83
C HIS A 97 3.16 1.62 -17.71
N LEU A 98 4.16 1.74 -18.60
CA LEU A 98 4.29 2.86 -19.53
C LEU A 98 3.18 2.87 -20.59
N ALA A 99 2.82 1.70 -21.13
CA ALA A 99 1.72 1.57 -22.10
C ALA A 99 0.37 1.92 -21.46
N THR A 100 0.11 1.42 -20.25
CA THR A 100 -1.07 1.77 -19.46
C THR A 100 -1.10 3.27 -19.13
N ALA A 101 0.04 3.87 -18.81
CA ALA A 101 0.12 5.31 -18.55
C ALA A 101 -0.32 6.16 -19.74
N ARG A 102 0.08 5.76 -20.96
CA ARG A 102 -0.37 6.43 -22.19
C ARG A 102 -1.89 6.34 -22.34
N LEU A 103 -2.46 5.14 -22.19
CA LEU A 103 -3.92 4.93 -22.25
C LEU A 103 -4.66 5.71 -21.16
N MET A 104 -4.09 5.76 -19.95
CA MET A 104 -4.63 6.53 -18.83
C MET A 104 -4.70 8.03 -19.15
N ALA A 105 -3.66 8.59 -19.77
CA ALA A 105 -3.63 9.99 -20.17
C ALA A 105 -4.69 10.29 -21.25
N GLU A 106 -4.83 9.41 -22.24
CA GLU A 106 -5.85 9.52 -23.30
C GLU A 106 -7.28 9.40 -22.74
N ALA A 107 -7.48 8.57 -21.72
CA ALA A 107 -8.78 8.30 -21.11
C ALA A 107 -9.04 9.06 -19.80
N ALA A 108 -8.30 10.14 -19.50
CA ALA A 108 -8.33 10.83 -18.21
C ALA A 108 -9.75 11.24 -17.75
N ASP A 109 -10.57 11.74 -18.68
CA ASP A 109 -11.96 12.14 -18.39
C ASP A 109 -12.85 10.99 -17.93
N SER A 110 -12.58 9.75 -18.35
CA SER A 110 -13.38 8.59 -17.94
C SER A 110 -13.25 8.30 -16.45
N TYR A 111 -12.04 8.44 -15.88
CA TYR A 111 -11.80 8.28 -14.44
C TYR A 111 -12.54 9.36 -13.64
N ARG A 112 -12.50 10.61 -14.12
CA ARG A 112 -13.21 11.75 -13.52
C ARG A 112 -14.72 11.52 -13.53
N MET A 113 -15.30 11.19 -14.69
CA MET A 113 -16.74 10.92 -14.82
C MET A 113 -17.17 9.76 -13.92
N ASN A 114 -16.37 8.70 -13.82
CA ASN A 114 -16.67 7.57 -12.95
C ASN A 114 -16.63 7.96 -11.47
N ALA A 115 -15.66 8.80 -11.06
CA ALA A 115 -15.58 9.33 -9.70
C ALA A 115 -16.78 10.23 -9.36
N GLU A 116 -17.14 11.17 -10.26
CA GLU A 116 -18.30 12.05 -10.12
C GLU A 116 -19.58 11.23 -9.94
N ARG A 117 -19.78 10.20 -10.77
CA ARG A 117 -20.93 9.29 -10.69
C ARG A 117 -20.99 8.51 -9.38
N ILE A 118 -19.85 8.01 -8.87
CA ILE A 118 -19.81 7.24 -7.61
C ILE A 118 -20.07 8.15 -6.40
N LEU A 119 -19.62 9.40 -6.46
CA LEU A 119 -19.74 10.36 -5.37
C LEU A 119 -20.99 11.26 -5.48
N GLU A 120 -21.86 11.01 -6.45
CA GLU A 120 -23.09 11.79 -6.62
C GLU A 120 -23.94 11.73 -5.34
N GLY A 121 -24.24 12.91 -4.78
CA GLY A 121 -24.99 13.04 -3.54
C GLY A 121 -24.22 12.69 -2.25
N PHE A 122 -22.93 12.31 -2.34
CA PHE A 122 -22.11 12.06 -1.16
C PHE A 122 -21.89 13.35 -0.36
N GLN A 123 -22.20 13.30 0.93
CA GLN A 123 -21.96 14.39 1.88
C GLN A 123 -20.84 13.96 2.84
N PRO A 124 -19.61 14.46 2.66
CA PRO A 124 -18.50 14.08 3.51
C PRO A 124 -18.67 14.62 4.93
N ASP A 125 -18.37 13.78 5.93
CA ASP A 125 -18.17 14.22 7.31
C ASP A 125 -16.87 15.02 7.42
N GLU A 126 -16.89 16.13 8.14
CA GLU A 126 -15.77 17.07 8.22
C GLU A 126 -14.58 16.47 8.98
N GLU A 127 -14.84 15.83 10.12
CA GLU A 127 -13.78 15.22 10.95
C GLU A 127 -13.11 14.04 10.23
N MET A 128 -13.91 13.18 9.59
CA MET A 128 -13.41 12.07 8.79
C MET A 128 -12.60 12.58 7.59
N SER A 129 -13.07 13.65 6.93
CA SER A 129 -12.34 14.25 5.82
C SER A 129 -10.99 14.81 6.24
N GLU A 130 -10.90 15.41 7.43
CA GLU A 130 -9.63 15.92 7.97
C GLU A 130 -8.62 14.80 8.22
N ILE A 131 -9.06 13.66 8.76
CA ILE A 131 -8.18 12.49 9.02
C ILE A 131 -7.57 11.94 7.73
N PHE A 132 -8.27 12.05 6.60
CA PHE A 132 -7.77 11.58 5.30
C PHE A 132 -6.81 12.55 4.61
N LYS A 133 -6.56 13.74 5.16
CA LYS A 133 -5.56 14.69 4.61
C LYS A 133 -4.14 14.27 4.98
N THR A 134 -3.24 14.30 4.01
CA THR A 134 -1.82 13.95 4.21
C THR A 134 -1.16 14.85 5.25
N GLU A 135 -1.49 16.14 5.28
CA GLU A 135 -0.95 17.12 6.22
C GLU A 135 -1.34 16.78 7.66
N PHE A 136 -2.58 16.35 7.86
CA PHE A 136 -3.07 15.89 9.15
C PHE A 136 -2.32 14.63 9.59
N GLN A 137 -2.23 13.62 8.72
CA GLN A 137 -1.52 12.37 8.99
C GLN A 137 -0.03 12.62 9.29
N MET A 138 0.62 13.53 8.56
CA MET A 138 2.01 13.90 8.82
C MET A 138 2.18 14.53 10.22
N ARG A 139 1.30 15.44 10.61
CA ARG A 139 1.34 16.03 11.96
C ARG A 139 1.00 15.03 13.05
N LEU A 140 0.09 14.09 12.79
CA LEU A 140 -0.27 13.03 13.71
C LEU A 140 0.93 12.10 13.99
N LEU A 141 1.63 11.68 12.94
CA LEU A 141 2.74 10.73 13.06
C LEU A 141 4.03 11.36 13.59
N TRP A 142 4.33 12.60 13.22
CA TRP A 142 5.63 13.23 13.50
C TRP A 142 5.55 14.54 14.31
N GLY A 143 4.36 15.01 14.66
CA GLY A 143 4.17 16.32 15.29
C GLY A 143 4.45 17.49 14.35
N SER A 144 4.22 18.71 14.82
CA SER A 144 4.35 19.93 14.00
C SER A 144 5.79 20.17 13.47
N LYS A 145 6.80 19.93 14.31
CA LYS A 145 8.21 20.09 13.94
C LYS A 145 8.76 18.88 13.17
N GLY A 146 8.44 17.67 13.62
CA GLY A 146 8.97 16.45 13.00
C GLY A 146 8.41 16.21 11.60
N ALA A 147 7.21 16.70 11.28
CA ALA A 147 6.64 16.60 9.94
C ALA A 147 7.47 17.30 8.85
N GLN A 148 8.30 18.29 9.21
CA GLN A 148 9.17 19.03 8.29
C GLN A 148 10.55 18.37 8.09
N VAL A 149 10.86 17.30 8.84
CA VAL A 149 12.10 16.55 8.67
C VAL A 149 12.10 15.82 7.32
N ASN A 150 13.29 15.55 6.79
CA ASN A 150 13.41 14.85 5.52
C ASN A 150 12.70 13.48 5.54
N GLN A 151 12.22 13.09 4.37
CA GLN A 151 11.36 11.92 4.22
C GLN A 151 12.06 10.62 4.61
N ALA A 152 13.34 10.46 4.24
CA ALA A 152 14.12 9.27 4.53
C ALA A 152 14.28 9.04 6.05
N GLU A 153 14.62 10.09 6.80
CA GLU A 153 14.71 10.03 8.26
C GLU A 153 13.35 9.75 8.91
N ARG A 154 12.28 10.39 8.42
CA ARG A 154 10.93 10.13 8.94
C ARG A 154 10.51 8.68 8.76
N TYR A 155 10.81 8.10 7.60
CA TYR A 155 10.49 6.71 7.27
C TYR A 155 11.34 5.73 8.07
N GLU A 156 12.65 5.95 8.15
CA GLU A 156 13.53 5.12 8.96
C GLU A 156 13.14 5.15 10.45
N LYS A 157 12.80 6.33 10.96
CA LYS A 157 12.33 6.47 12.33
C LYS A 157 11.03 5.69 12.56
N PHE A 158 10.09 5.76 11.62
CA PHE A 158 8.82 5.05 11.73
C PHE A 158 9.00 3.53 11.63
N ASN A 159 9.90 3.06 10.77
CA ASN A 159 10.29 1.66 10.69
C ASN A 159 10.80 1.12 12.04
N GLN A 160 11.66 1.87 12.72
CA GLN A 160 12.13 1.52 14.07
C GLN A 160 11.00 1.47 15.10
N ILE A 161 10.08 2.45 15.07
CA ILE A 161 8.92 2.51 15.97
C ILE A 161 8.02 1.29 15.75
N LEU A 162 7.62 1.01 14.51
CA LEU A 162 6.76 -0.15 14.18
C LEU A 162 7.42 -1.47 14.56
N THR A 163 8.73 -1.59 14.33
CA THR A 163 9.48 -2.80 14.70
C THR A 163 9.46 -3.02 16.21
N ALA A 164 9.67 -1.96 17.01
CA ALA A 164 9.61 -2.03 18.47
C ALA A 164 8.19 -2.36 18.96
N LEU A 165 7.15 -1.72 18.40
CA LEU A 165 5.76 -1.97 18.76
C LEU A 165 5.33 -3.40 18.42
N SER A 166 5.67 -3.89 17.23
CA SER A 166 5.36 -5.25 16.79
C SER A 166 6.00 -6.30 17.71
N ARG A 167 7.29 -6.12 18.06
CA ARG A 167 7.99 -7.01 19.02
C ARG A 167 7.41 -6.93 20.43
N LYS A 168 6.92 -5.76 20.86
CA LYS A 168 6.27 -5.59 22.16
C LYS A 168 4.90 -6.29 22.20
N LEU A 169 4.12 -6.18 21.12
CA LEU A 169 2.80 -6.79 21.00
C LEU A 169 2.89 -8.32 20.93
N GLU A 170 3.77 -8.84 20.07
CA GLU A 170 4.01 -10.28 19.93
C GLU A 170 5.53 -10.56 20.02
N PRO A 171 6.05 -10.78 21.25
CA PRO A 171 7.46 -11.09 21.45
C PRO A 171 7.89 -12.34 20.66
N PRO A 172 9.07 -12.33 20.03
CA PRO A 172 9.59 -13.54 19.38
C PRO A 172 9.76 -14.65 20.41
N ALA A 173 9.56 -15.90 20.00
CA ALA A 173 9.78 -17.05 20.87
C ALA A 173 11.23 -17.01 21.41
N VAL A 174 11.37 -17.01 22.73
CA VAL A 174 12.67 -17.16 23.37
C VAL A 174 13.14 -18.57 23.05
N LYS A 175 14.19 -18.72 22.25
CA LYS A 175 14.84 -20.02 22.08
C LYS A 175 15.29 -20.48 23.47
N GLN A 176 14.69 -21.53 24.00
CA GLN A 176 15.24 -22.30 25.13
C GLN A 176 16.47 -23.07 24.65
N ALA A 177 17.53 -22.34 24.28
CA ALA A 177 18.83 -22.89 23.95
C ALA A 177 19.82 -22.25 24.93
N GLU A 178 19.92 -22.85 26.12
CA GLU A 178 21.02 -22.78 27.11
C GLU A 178 20.49 -23.18 28.50
N LEU A 179 19.97 -24.40 28.62
CA LEU A 179 19.73 -25.08 29.91
C LEU A 179 19.54 -26.59 29.62
N ARG A 180 20.58 -27.22 29.07
CA ARG A 180 20.84 -28.66 29.14
C ARG A 180 22.34 -28.88 29.17
#